data_AF-A0A657PL02-F1
#
_entry.id   AF-A0A657PL02-F1
#
_cell.length_a   1.000
_cell.length_b   1.000
_cell.length_c   1.000
_cell.angle_alpha   90.00
_cell.angle_beta   90.00
_cell.angle_gamma   90.00
#
_symmetry.space_group_name_H-M   'P 1'
#
loop_
_entity.id
_entity.type
_entity.pdbx_description
1 polymer ?
#
loop_
_entity_poly.entity_id
_entity_poly.type
_entity_poly.pdbx_seq_one_letter_code
_entity_poly.pdbx_strand_id
1 'polypeptide(L)' 'MKLGVVILAAGKGTRMKSALPKVLHPLAGRPLVGHVIAVSRALGAERVAVVYGHGG' A
#
# COMPACT_ATOMS: atom_id res chain seq x y z
N MET A 1 15.09 3.40 -19.15
CA MET A 1 14.86 2.05 -18.58
C MET A 1 13.45 2.03 -18.00
N LYS A 2 12.68 0.93 -18.14
CA LYS A 2 11.30 0.87 -17.64
C LYS A 2 11.28 0.32 -16.21
N LEU A 3 10.55 0.99 -15.31
CA LEU A 3 10.39 0.59 -13.91
C LEU A 3 8.94 0.18 -13.64
N GLY A 4 8.75 -1.02 -13.10
CA GLY A 4 7.47 -1.48 -12.56
C GLY A 4 7.60 -1.77 -11.07
N VAL A 5 6.55 -1.49 -10.29
CA VAL A 5 6.51 -1.72 -8.84
C VAL A 5 5.31 -2.58 -8.48
N VAL A 6 5.53 -3.57 -7.62
CA VAL A 6 4.49 -4.40 -7.02
C VAL A 6 4.45 -4.15 -5.51
N ILE A 7 3.28 -3.75 -5.00
CA ILE A 7 3.06 -3.44 -3.57
C ILE A 7 2.21 -4.55 -2.97
N LEU A 8 2.77 -5.31 -2.02
CA LEU A 8 2.06 -6.38 -1.32
C LEU A 8 1.24 -5.80 -0.14
N ALA A 9 -0.08 -5.75 -0.31
CA ALA A 9 -1.00 -5.08 0.62
C ALA A 9 -2.16 -5.98 1.13
N ALA A 10 -2.18 -7.27 0.79
CA ALA A 10 -3.29 -8.20 1.08
C ALA A 10 -3.38 -8.72 2.54
N GLY A 11 -2.50 -8.28 3.43
CA GLY A 11 -2.35 -8.86 4.78
C GLY A 11 -3.42 -8.41 5.79
N LYS A 12 -4.00 -9.36 6.53
CA LYS A 12 -5.07 -9.13 7.52
C LYS A 12 -4.71 -8.14 8.65
N GLY A 13 -3.45 -8.07 9.08
CA GLY A 13 -3.05 -7.15 10.15
C GLY A 13 -3.60 -7.48 11.53
N THR A 14 -3.72 -8.76 11.92
CA THR A 14 -4.40 -9.21 13.14
C THR A 14 -3.96 -8.52 14.45
N ARG A 15 -2.67 -8.21 14.58
CA ARG A 15 -2.13 -7.49 15.76
C ARG A 15 -2.53 -6.01 15.83
N MET A 16 -3.08 -5.44 14.76
CA MET A 16 -3.64 -4.09 14.77
C MET A 16 -4.94 -4.02 15.57
N LYS A 17 -5.59 -5.16 15.86
CA LYS A 17 -6.85 -5.25 16.62
C LYS A 17 -7.91 -4.24 16.13
N SER A 18 -8.03 -4.10 14.82
CA SER A 18 -8.87 -3.13 14.14
C SER A 18 -9.62 -3.81 13.01
N ALA A 19 -10.84 -3.33 12.72
CA ALA A 19 -11.58 -3.74 11.53
C ALA A 19 -11.00 -3.14 10.24
N LEU A 20 -10.23 -2.05 10.36
CA LEU A 20 -9.53 -1.43 9.24
C LEU A 20 -8.36 -2.32 8.80
N PRO A 21 -8.18 -2.62 7.50
CA PRO A 21 -6.99 -3.31 7.01
C PRO A 21 -5.70 -2.60 7.41
N LYS A 22 -4.62 -3.36 7.66
CA LYS A 22 -3.32 -2.82 8.12
C LYS A 22 -2.88 -1.62 7.28
N VAL A 23 -2.96 -1.78 5.96
CA VAL A 23 -2.42 -0.83 4.98
C VAL A 23 -3.24 0.47 4.85
N LEU A 24 -4.48 0.47 5.35
CA LEU A 24 -5.36 1.63 5.34
C LEU A 24 -5.25 2.48 6.62
N HIS A 25 -4.53 2.01 7.65
CA HIS A 25 -4.29 2.82 8.83
C HIS A 25 -3.53 4.10 8.46
N PRO A 26 -3.93 5.27 9.02
CA PRO A 26 -3.33 6.54 8.66
C PRO A 26 -1.97 6.73 9.35
N LEU A 27 -1.05 7.34 8.62
CA LEU A 27 0.19 7.93 9.11
C LEU A 27 0.27 9.35 8.56
N ALA A 28 0.32 10.36 9.43
CA ALA A 28 0.25 11.77 9.04
C ALA A 28 -0.96 12.08 8.12
N GLY A 29 -2.14 11.54 8.45
CA GLY A 29 -3.38 11.77 7.70
C GLY A 29 -3.51 11.03 6.37
N ARG A 30 -2.51 10.25 5.95
CA ARG A 30 -2.53 9.46 4.71
C ARG A 30 -2.43 7.96 5.02
N PRO A 31 -3.16 7.07 4.33
CA PRO A 31 -3.02 5.63 4.49
C PRO A 31 -1.57 5.15 4.30
N LEU A 32 -1.12 4.16 5.07
CA LEU A 32 0.21 3.56 4.93
C LEU A 32 0.54 3.17 3.48
N VAL A 33 -0.39 2.53 2.76
CA VAL A 33 -0.19 2.20 1.33
C VAL A 33 -0.04 3.44 0.44
N GLY A 34 -0.70 4.54 0.81
CA GLY A 34 -0.61 5.80 0.07
C GLY A 34 0.79 6.39 0.06
N HIS A 35 1.56 6.20 1.13
CA HIS A 35 2.97 6.59 1.18
C HIS A 35 3.82 5.78 0.19
N VAL A 36 3.61 4.46 0.14
CA VAL A 36 4.34 3.57 -0.77
C VAL A 36 4.01 3.87 -2.24
N ILE A 37 2.73 4.11 -2.55
CA ILE A 37 2.30 4.51 -3.90
C ILE A 37 2.95 5.84 -4.30
N ALA A 38 2.99 6.82 -3.40
CA ALA A 38 3.61 8.12 -3.68
C ALA A 38 5.10 7.97 -4.01
N VAL A 39 5.84 7.21 -3.21
CA VAL A 39 7.27 6.91 -3.45
C VAL A 39 7.46 6.17 -4.78
N SER A 40 6.62 5.17 -5.07
CA SER A 40 6.69 4.40 -6.31
C SER A 40 6.54 5.29 -7.55
N ARG A 41 5.62 6.26 -7.49
CA ARG A 41 5.44 7.26 -8.56
C ARG A 41 6.62 8.23 -8.64
N ALA A 42 7.14 8.70 -7.51
CA ALA A 42 8.29 9.59 -7.47
C ALA A 42 9.58 8.95 -8.04
N LEU A 43 9.71 7.62 -7.94
CA LEU A 43 10.79 6.86 -8.56
C LEU A 43 10.63 6.69 -10.08
N GLY A 44 9.54 7.19 -10.67
CA GLY A 44 9.29 7.08 -12.11
C GLY A 44 8.76 5.71 -12.54
N ALA A 45 8.06 4.99 -11.66
CA ALA A 45 7.44 3.73 -12.02
C ALA A 45 6.36 3.93 -13.09
N GLU A 46 6.53 3.31 -14.25
CA GLU A 46 5.57 3.31 -15.36
C GLU A 46 4.32 2.50 -15.01
N ARG A 47 4.47 1.47 -14.17
CA ARG A 47 3.37 0.67 -13.63
C ARG A 47 3.52 0.46 -12.14
N VAL A 48 2.42 0.64 -11.42
CA VAL A 48 2.32 0.32 -9.99
C VAL A 48 1.15 -0.64 -9.81
N ALA A 49 1.44 -1.88 -9.45
CA ALA A 49 0.43 -2.89 -9.16
C ALA A 49 0.31 -3.09 -7.64
N VAL A 50 -0.91 -3.00 -7.11
CA VAL A 50 -1.17 -3.25 -5.69
C VAL A 50 -1.86 -4.61 -5.57
N VAL A 51 -1.22 -5.53 -4.85
CA VAL A 51 -1.80 -6.83 -4.54
C VAL A 51 -2.61 -6.69 -3.26
N TYR A 52 -3.92 -6.85 -3.36
CA TYR A 52 -4.87 -6.63 -2.28
C TYR A 52 -5.59 -7.95 -1.92
N GLY A 53 -6.31 -7.97 -0.81
CA GLY A 53 -6.99 -9.17 -0.31
C GLY A 53 -7.90 -8.87 0.88
N HIS A 54 -7.39 -9.00 2.11
CA HIS A 54 -8.23 -8.82 3.31
C HIS A 54 -8.77 -7.39 3.41
N GLY A 55 -10.08 -7.24 3.21
CA GLY A 55 -10.78 -5.96 3.32
C GLY A 55 -10.64 -5.04 2.09
N GLY A 56 -10.26 -5.59 0.93
CA GLY A 56 -9.86 -4.82 -0.26
C GLY A 56 -8.36 -4.68 -0.26
#